data_AF-A0A833E971-F1
#
_entry.id   AF-A0A833E971-F1
#
_cell.length_a   1.000
_cell.length_b   1.000
_cell.length_c   1.000
_cell.angle_alpha   90.00
_cell.angle_beta   90.00
_cell.angle_gamma   90.00
#
_symmetry.space_group_name_H-M   'P 1'
#
loop_
_entity.id
_entity.type
_entity.pdbx_description
1 polymer ?
#
loop_
_entity_poly.entity_id
_entity_poly.type
_entity_poly.pdbx_seq_one_letter_code
_entity_poly.pdbx_strand_id
1 'polypeptide(L)'
;MVAKPHGGRLVNRAAEHSRLERLRREAEEMPKISISAEKAIEVENIANGVYSPLEGFMTQDDYQLTLDNMRLSNDIPWSIPIVLDVDEREVEGLREGDD
;
A
#
# COMPACT_ATOMS: atom_id res chain seq x y z
N MET A 1 -11.59 16.58 -21.75
CA MET A 1 -11.55 16.82 -20.29
C MET A 1 -10.97 15.57 -19.66
N VAL A 2 -9.97 15.69 -18.79
CA VAL A 2 -9.33 14.53 -18.13
C VAL A 2 -10.19 14.11 -16.94
N ALA A 3 -10.40 12.80 -16.75
CA ALA A 3 -11.16 12.27 -15.63
C ALA A 3 -10.47 12.62 -14.30
N LYS A 4 -11.25 12.88 -13.25
CA LYS A 4 -10.69 13.05 -11.90
C LYS A 4 -10.19 11.70 -11.37
N PRO A 5 -9.10 11.68 -10.58
CA PRO A 5 -8.68 10.48 -9.88
C PRO A 5 -9.79 9.89 -9.02
N HIS A 6 -9.83 8.56 -8.90
CA HIS A 6 -10.74 7.88 -7.98
C HIS A 6 -10.47 8.31 -6.54
N GLY A 7 -11.52 8.51 -5.75
CA GLY A 7 -11.44 9.14 -4.43
C GLY A 7 -11.09 10.64 -4.42
N GLY A 8 -11.03 11.30 -5.58
CA GLY A 8 -10.91 12.75 -5.70
C GLY A 8 -9.50 13.33 -5.64
N ARG A 9 -8.49 12.50 -5.32
CA ARG A 9 -7.07 12.90 -5.29
C ARG A 9 -6.19 11.76 -5.79
N LEU A 10 -5.21 12.10 -6.63
CA LEU A 10 -4.16 11.16 -7.01
C LEU A 10 -3.21 10.95 -5.82
N VAL A 11 -3.05 9.71 -5.40
CA VAL A 11 -2.04 9.33 -4.42
C VAL A 11 -0.69 9.21 -5.13
N ASN A 12 0.34 9.92 -4.67
CA ASN A 12 1.71 9.75 -5.15
C ASN A 12 2.62 9.55 -3.93
N ARG A 13 3.18 8.36 -3.79
CA ARG A 13 4.07 7.98 -2.69
C ARG A 13 5.51 7.75 -3.13
N ALA A 14 5.83 7.95 -4.41
CA ALA A 14 7.20 7.91 -4.88
C ALA A 14 8.02 9.03 -4.20
N ALA A 15 9.16 8.67 -3.63
CA ALA A 15 10.05 9.62 -2.99
C ALA A 15 11.03 10.21 -4.00
N GLU A 16 11.20 11.53 -3.96
CA GLU A 16 12.15 12.26 -4.82
C GLU A 16 13.19 13.03 -4.01
N HIS A 17 14.33 13.33 -4.64
CA HIS A 17 15.37 14.21 -4.12
C HIS A 17 15.82 13.84 -2.69
N SER A 18 15.88 14.81 -1.78
CA SER A 18 16.36 14.65 -0.41
C SER A 18 15.57 13.65 0.40
N ARG A 19 14.28 13.43 0.08
CA ARG A 19 13.45 12.43 0.74
C ARG A 19 13.89 11.01 0.39
N LEU A 20 14.26 10.76 -0.87
CA LEU A 20 14.72 9.45 -1.33
C LEU A 20 15.97 8.99 -0.56
N GLU A 21 16.97 9.88 -0.47
CA GLU A 21 18.24 9.56 0.19
C GLU A 21 18.06 9.31 1.70
N ARG A 22 17.13 10.02 2.34
CA ARG A 22 16.78 9.77 3.74
C ARG A 22 16.12 8.39 3.91
N LEU A 23 15.08 8.11 3.12
CA LEU A 23 14.35 6.84 3.20
C LEU A 23 15.23 5.63 2.88
N ARG A 24 16.20 5.77 1.95
CA ARG A 24 17.17 4.72 1.66
C ARG A 24 18.01 4.35 2.87
N ARG A 25 18.49 5.36 3.62
CA ARG A 25 19.26 5.13 4.85
C ARG A 25 18.40 4.49 5.94
N GLU A 26 17.19 5.00 6.15
CA GLU A 26 16.24 4.44 7.13
C GLU A 26 15.93 2.96 6.80
N ALA A 27 15.71 2.64 5.52
CA ALA A 27 15.44 1.28 5.05
C ALA A 27 16.61 0.29 5.18
N GLU A 28 17.84 0.76 5.41
CA GLU A 28 18.98 -0.13 5.68
C GLU A 28 18.89 -0.77 7.06
N GLU A 29 18.26 -0.08 8.02
CA GLU A 29 18.11 -0.49 9.42
C GLU A 29 16.77 -1.19 9.71
N MET A 30 15.82 -1.11 8.78
CA MET A 30 14.48 -1.71 8.91
C MET A 30 14.49 -3.23 8.64
N PRO A 31 13.54 -3.98 9.26
CA PRO A 31 13.22 -5.33 8.85
C PRO A 31 12.88 -5.40 7.36
N LYS A 32 13.26 -6.51 6.70
CA LYS A 32 13.08 -6.69 5.26
C LYS A 32 12.20 -7.89 5.00
N ILE A 33 11.15 -7.67 4.21
CA ILE A 33 10.23 -8.70 3.74
C ILE A 33 10.53 -8.96 2.27
N SER A 34 10.77 -10.22 1.91
CA SER A 34 11.00 -10.57 0.51
C SER A 34 9.67 -10.69 -0.21
N ILE A 35 9.53 -10.02 -1.35
CA ILE A 35 8.29 -10.03 -2.14
C ILE A 35 8.51 -10.60 -3.53
N SER A 36 7.47 -11.19 -4.10
CA SER A 36 7.48 -11.66 -5.48
C SER A 36 7.50 -10.49 -6.48
N ALA A 37 7.82 -10.78 -7.74
CA ALA A 37 7.75 -9.77 -8.80
C ALA A 37 6.32 -9.23 -9.00
N GLU A 38 5.30 -10.07 -8.83
CA GLU A 38 3.89 -9.67 -8.90
C GLU A 38 3.54 -8.69 -7.77
N LYS A 39 4.02 -8.95 -6.56
CA LYS A 39 3.86 -8.03 -5.42
C LYS A 39 4.62 -6.73 -5.60
N ALA A 40 5.79 -6.76 -6.23
CA ALA A 40 6.52 -5.53 -6.56
C ALA A 40 5.72 -4.63 -7.52
N ILE A 41 4.95 -5.21 -8.45
CA ILE A 41 4.05 -4.45 -9.34
C ILE A 41 2.90 -3.81 -8.53
N GLU A 42 2.34 -4.51 -7.53
CA GLU A 42 1.32 -3.91 -6.65
C GLU A 42 1.90 -2.73 -5.85
N VAL A 43 3.12 -2.85 -5.33
CA VAL A 43 3.83 -1.75 -4.65
C VAL A 43 4.01 -0.55 -5.59
N GLU A 44 4.43 -0.79 -6.83
CA GLU A 44 4.58 0.28 -7.83
C GLU A 44 3.24 0.95 -8.17
N ASN A 45 2.17 0.17 -8.30
CA ASN A 45 0.83 0.67 -8.57
C ASN A 45 0.30 1.55 -7.41
N ILE A 46 0.56 1.17 -6.16
CA ILE A 46 0.27 2.02 -5.00
C ILE A 46 1.11 3.29 -5.06
N ALA A 47 2.42 3.17 -5.30
CA ALA A 47 3.34 4.30 -5.28
C ALA A 47 3.00 5.37 -6.31
N ASN A 48 2.59 4.96 -7.52
CA ASN A 48 2.27 5.86 -8.64
C ASN A 48 0.79 6.27 -8.69
N GLY A 49 -0.05 5.80 -7.77
CA GLY A 49 -1.44 6.21 -7.67
C GLY A 49 -2.41 5.49 -8.61
N VAL A 50 -1.98 4.40 -9.26
CA VAL A 50 -2.85 3.52 -10.05
C VAL A 50 -4.00 3.01 -9.19
N TYR A 51 -3.74 2.75 -7.91
CA TYR A 51 -4.73 2.32 -6.93
C TYR A 51 -5.29 3.43 -6.03
N SER A 52 -5.22 4.70 -6.46
CA SER A 52 -5.92 5.77 -5.72
C SER A 52 -7.38 5.38 -5.47
N PRO A 53 -7.91 5.50 -4.24
CA PRO A 53 -7.38 6.27 -3.11
C PRO A 53 -6.46 5.51 -2.15
N LEU A 54 -6.09 4.25 -2.42
CA LEU A 54 -5.24 3.47 -1.52
C LEU A 54 -3.88 4.14 -1.33
N GLU A 55 -3.44 4.20 -0.07
CA GLU A 55 -2.16 4.76 0.33
C GLU A 55 -1.15 3.69 0.78
N GLY A 56 -1.54 2.43 0.73
CA GLY A 56 -0.77 1.27 1.16
C GLY A 56 -1.55 -0.01 0.86
N PHE A 57 -1.03 -1.14 1.32
CA PHE A 57 -1.83 -2.36 1.39
C PHE A 57 -2.99 -2.17 2.36
N MET A 58 -4.10 -2.88 2.12
CA MET A 58 -5.31 -2.72 2.90
C MET A 58 -5.12 -3.12 4.36
N THR A 59 -5.72 -2.35 5.25
CA THR A 59 -5.97 -2.76 6.63
C THR A 59 -7.05 -3.85 6.68
N GLN A 60 -7.23 -4.48 7.84
CA GLN A 60 -8.28 -5.47 8.02
C GLN A 60 -9.69 -4.90 7.74
N ASP A 61 -9.96 -3.66 8.16
CA ASP A 61 -11.27 -3.02 7.95
C ASP A 61 -11.55 -2.78 6.47
N ASP A 62 -10.58 -2.24 5.72
CA ASP A 62 -10.71 -2.03 4.27
C ASP A 62 -10.84 -3.35 3.52
N TYR A 63 -10.08 -4.37 3.94
CA TYR A 63 -10.15 -5.71 3.38
C TYR A 63 -11.54 -6.33 3.55
N GLN A 64 -12.06 -6.33 4.78
CA GLN A 64 -13.35 -6.96 5.09
C GLN A 64 -14.50 -6.24 4.36
N LEU A 65 -14.53 -4.91 4.38
CA LEU A 65 -15.55 -4.14 3.66
C LEU A 65 -15.45 -4.27 2.14
N THR A 66 -14.24 -4.45 1.61
CA THR A 66 -14.06 -4.73 0.18
C THR A 66 -14.72 -6.05 -0.20
N LEU A 67 -14.53 -7.09 0.62
CA LEU A 67 -15.13 -8.41 0.40
C LEU A 67 -16.66 -8.39 0.55
N ASP A 68 -17.16 -7.79 1.62
CA ASP A 68 -18.57 -7.87 2.00
C ASP A 68 -19.44 -6.85 1.24
N ASN A 69 -18.90 -5.66 1.00
CA ASN A 69 -19.66 -4.49 0.55
C ASN A 69 -19.13 -3.89 -0.76
N MET A 70 -18.02 -4.39 -1.31
CA MET A 70 -17.31 -3.80 -2.45
C MET A 70 -16.98 -2.31 -2.23
N ARG A 71 -16.56 -1.98 -1.00
CA ARG A 71 -16.20 -0.62 -0.60
C ARG A 71 -15.03 -0.61 0.36
N LEU A 72 -14.30 0.49 0.37
CA LEU A 72 -13.35 0.83 1.43
C LEU A 72 -14.08 1.30 2.69
N SER A 73 -13.36 1.39 3.81
CA SER A 73 -13.86 1.89 5.10
C SER A 73 -14.43 3.31 5.05
N ASN A 74 -13.99 4.12 4.08
CA ASN A 74 -14.51 5.46 3.83
C ASN A 74 -15.68 5.50 2.83
N ASP A 75 -16.35 4.38 2.59
CA ASP A 75 -17.50 4.20 1.69
C ASP A 75 -17.17 4.40 0.19
N ILE A 76 -15.90 4.54 -0.20
CA ILE A 76 -15.53 4.63 -1.62
C ILE A 76 -15.66 3.23 -2.28
N PRO A 77 -16.32 3.11 -3.45
CA PRO A 77 -16.42 1.84 -4.17
C PRO A 77 -15.04 1.25 -4.52
N TRP A 78 -14.86 -0.03 -4.17
CA TRP A 78 -13.64 -0.78 -4.43
C TRP A 78 -13.90 -2.28 -4.31
N SER A 79 -13.55 -3.08 -5.31
CA SER A 79 -14.02 -4.48 -5.40
C SER A 79 -12.91 -5.54 -5.41
N ILE A 80 -11.65 -5.15 -5.26
CA ILE A 80 -10.51 -6.07 -5.38
C ILE A 80 -9.58 -5.88 -4.18
N PRO A 81 -9.44 -6.86 -3.28
CA PRO A 81 -8.50 -6.76 -2.16
C PRO A 81 -7.06 -6.55 -2.64
N ILE A 82 -6.36 -5.57 -2.07
CA ILE A 82 -4.94 -5.31 -2.32
C ILE A 82 -4.20 -5.54 -1.01
N VAL A 83 -3.58 -6.71 -0.86
CA VAL A 83 -2.98 -7.18 0.39
C VAL A 83 -1.54 -7.62 0.19
N LEU A 84 -0.72 -7.46 1.23
CA LEU A 84 0.62 -8.03 1.28
C LEU A 84 0.56 -9.30 2.13
N ASP A 85 0.52 -10.46 1.48
CA ASP A 85 0.73 -11.74 2.12
C ASP A 85 2.23 -11.96 2.39
N VAL A 86 2.52 -12.50 3.56
CA VAL A 86 3.87 -12.68 4.11
C VAL A 86 3.92 -14.01 4.86
N ASP A 87 5.08 -14.67 4.88
CA ASP A 87 5.26 -15.87 5.71
C ASP A 87 5.32 -15.45 7.20
N GLU A 88 4.67 -16.22 8.07
CA GLU A 88 4.62 -15.94 9.51
C GLU A 88 6.02 -15.79 10.13
N ARG A 89 7.02 -16.50 9.59
CA ARG A 89 8.42 -16.41 10.05
C ARG A 89 9.11 -15.12 9.64
N GLU A 90 8.70 -14.48 8.54
CA GLU A 90 9.29 -13.20 8.09
C GLU A 90 8.80 -12.02 8.92
N VAL A 91 7.64 -12.17 9.58
CA VAL A 91 7.03 -11.13 10.42
C VAL A 91 7.08 -11.46 11.91
N GLU A 92 7.83 -12.49 12.29
CA GLU A 92 8.01 -12.85 13.69
C GLU A 92 8.67 -11.68 14.45
N GLY A 93 7.94 -11.14 15.43
CA GLY A 93 8.41 -10.01 16.23
C GLY A 93 8.00 -8.63 15.73
N LEU A 94 7.41 -8.51 14.54
CA LEU A 94 6.82 -7.26 14.05
C LEU A 94 5.47 -7.01 14.72
N ARG A 95 5.16 -5.73 14.97
CA ARG A 95 3.93 -5.26 15.60
C ARG A 95 3.40 -4.02 14.90
N GLU A 96 2.12 -3.74 15.13
CA GLU A 96 1.51 -2.48 14.68
C GLU A 96 2.28 -1.27 15.22
N GLY A 97 2.65 -0.37 14.32
CA GLY A 97 3.42 0.83 14.63
C GLY A 97 4.93 0.70 14.45
N ASP A 98 5.43 -0.49 14.14
CA ASP A 98 6.82 -0.67 13.69
C ASP A 98 7.00 -0.12 12.26
N ASP A 99 8.19 0.41 12.00
CA ASP A 99 8.64 0.94 10.69
C ASP A 99 9.48 -0.09 9.90
#